data_AF-A0A3L7R483-F1
#
_entry.id   AF-A0A3L7R483-F1
#
_cell.length_a   1.000
_cell.length_b   1.000
_cell.length_c   1.000
_cell.angle_alpha   90.00
_cell.angle_beta   90.00
_cell.angle_gamma   90.00
#
_symmetry.space_group_name_H-M   'P 1'
#
loop_
_entity.id
_entity.type
_entity.pdbx_description
1 polymer ?
#
loop_
_entity_poly.entity_id
_entity_poly.type
_entity_poly.pdbx_seq_one_letter_code
_entity_poly.pdbx_strand_id
1 'polypeptide(L)' 'MERLMRLEKSAQRILKKLQEKRIKHLNRRTERAGRIWLARARCTRLVCVEAGRSFTIQVTPQLSKDIASVAKHLDFTVAA' A
#
# COMPACT_ATOMS: atom_id res chain seq x y z
N MET A 1 4.49 -1.51 10.49
CA MET A 1 4.25 -0.08 10.18
C MET A 1 3.84 0.17 8.74
N GLU A 2 4.61 -0.25 7.72
CA GLU A 2 4.29 0.02 6.30
C GLU A 2 2.85 -0.36 5.93
N ARG A 3 2.37 -1.51 6.43
CA ARG A 3 0.98 -1.96 6.22
C ARG A 3 -0.08 -0.98 6.74
N LEU A 4 0.13 -0.36 7.90
CA LEU A 4 -0.79 0.64 8.46
C LEU A 4 -0.74 1.95 7.64
N MET A 5 0.47 2.41 7.30
CA MET A 5 0.65 3.61 6.48
C MET A 5 0.00 3.49 5.10
N ARG A 6 -0.09 2.28 4.52
CA ARG A 6 -0.80 2.05 3.25
C ARG A 6 -2.31 2.23 3.35
N LEU A 7 -2.88 2.23 4.56
CA LEU A 7 -4.32 2.46 4.78
C LEU A 7 -4.68 3.95 4.79
N GLU A 8 -3.68 4.84 4.79
CA GLU A 8 -3.92 6.28 4.65
C GLU A 8 -4.64 6.57 3.32
N LYS A 9 -5.67 7.42 3.36
CA LYS A 9 -6.51 7.72 2.19
C LYS A 9 -5.68 8.24 1.00
N SER A 10 -4.65 9.04 1.26
CA SER A 10 -3.73 9.58 0.25
C SER A 10 -2.96 8.46 -0.45
N ALA A 11 -2.36 7.54 0.34
CA ALA A 11 -1.63 6.38 -0.15
C ALA A 11 -2.53 5.43 -0.95
N GLN A 12 -3.75 5.15 -0.47
CA GLN A 12 -4.71 4.30 -1.18
C GLN A 12 -5.07 4.84 -2.57
N ARG A 13 -5.30 6.15 -2.70
CA ARG A 13 -5.60 6.79 -3.99
C ARG A 13 -4.45 6.59 -4.98
N ILE A 14 -3.20 6.77 -4.53
CA ILE A 14 -2.02 6.60 -5.38
C ILE A 14 -1.83 5.12 -5.74
N LEU A 15 -1.97 4.21 -4.78
CA LEU A 15 -1.88 2.76 -5.03
C LEU A 15 -2.90 2.28 -6.08
N LYS A 16 -4.12 2.81 -6.05
CA LYS A 16 -5.15 2.53 -7.06
C LYS A 16 -4.71 3.00 -8.46
N LYS A 17 -4.24 4.25 -8.58
CA LYS A 17 -3.70 4.78 -9.85
C LYS A 17 -2.52 3.95 -10.37
N LEU A 18 -1.62 3.53 -9.48
CA LEU A 18 -0.47 2.70 -9.84
C LEU A 18 -0.89 1.30 -10.31
N GLN A 19 -1.92 0.71 -9.71
CA GLN A 19 -2.49 -0.55 -10.16
C GLN A 19 -3.10 -0.42 -11.57
N GLU A 20 -3.90 0.63 -11.81
CA GLU A 20 -4.48 0.91 -13.12
C GLU A 20 -3.38 1.09 -14.18
N LYS A 21 -2.33 1.86 -13.88
CA LYS A 21 -1.18 2.06 -14.76
C LYS A 21 -0.47 0.74 -15.08
N ARG A 22 -0.31 -0.15 -14.10
CA ARG A 22 0.29 -1.48 -14.32
C ARG A 22 -0.53 -2.30 -15.31
N ILE A 23 -1.84 -2.35 -15.12
CA ILE A 23 -2.73 -3.15 -15.97
C ILE A 23 -2.73 -2.63 -17.41
N LYS A 24 -2.81 -1.31 -17.59
CA LYS A 24 -2.94 -0.69 -18.92
C LYS A 24 -1.63 -0.62 -19.70
N HIS A 25 -0.51 -0.34 -19.03
CA HIS A 25 0.71 0.10 -19.73
C HIS A 25 1.98 -0.69 -19.39
N LEU A 26 2.08 -1.31 -18.21
CA LEU A 26 3.35 -1.92 -17.76
C LEU A 26 3.34 -3.45 -17.82
N ASN A 27 2.18 -4.08 -17.65
CA ASN A 27 2.06 -5.52 -17.77
C ASN A 27 2.23 -5.93 -19.23
N ARG A 28 3.22 -6.76 -19.50
CA ARG A 28 3.50 -7.24 -20.86
C ARG A 28 2.71 -8.52 -21.10
N ARG A 29 1.97 -8.56 -22.20
CA ARG A 29 1.37 -9.79 -22.72
C ARG A 29 2.41 -10.50 -23.58
N THR A 30 2.73 -11.74 -23.25
CA THR A 30 3.72 -12.57 -23.95
C THR A 30 3.07 -13.87 -24.36
N GLU A 31 3.25 -14.28 -25.61
CA GLU A 31 2.80 -15.58 -26.08
C GLU A 31 3.79 -16.69 -25.66
N ARG A 32 3.26 -17.81 -25.17
CA ARG A 32 4.03 -19.02 -24.90
C ARG A 32 3.16 -20.23 -25.21
N ALA A 33 3.61 -21.06 -26.15
CA ALA A 33 2.93 -22.28 -26.59
C ALA A 33 1.45 -22.03 -27.00
N GLY A 34 1.22 -21.01 -27.84
CA GLY A 34 -0.13 -20.67 -28.33
C GLY A 34 -1.08 -20.06 -27.28
N ARG A 35 -0.58 -19.73 -26.08
CA ARG A 35 -1.36 -19.06 -25.02
C ARG A 35 -0.75 -17.72 -24.66
N ILE A 36 -1.60 -16.73 -24.40
CA ILE A 36 -1.18 -15.41 -23.92
C ILE A 36 -1.00 -15.46 -22.41
N TRP A 37 0.23 -15.19 -21.96
CA TRP A 37 0.59 -15.04 -20.55
C TRP A 37 0.81 -13.57 -20.22
N LEU A 38 0.50 -13.19 -18.98
CA LEU A 38 0.67 -11.82 -18.51
C LEU A 38 1.89 -11.73 -17.59
N ALA A 39 2.99 -11.19 -18.12
CA ALA A 39 4.17 -10.85 -17.34
C ALA A 39 3.87 -9.57 -16.52
N ARG A 40 3.72 -9.74 -15.20
CA ARG A 40 3.34 -8.65 -14.30
C ARG A 40 4.55 -7.77 -13.97
N ALA A 41 4.39 -6.47 -14.12
CA ALA A 41 5.38 -5.50 -13.65
C ALA A 41 5.42 -5.48 -12.11
N ARG A 42 6.62 -5.23 -11.55
CA ARG A 42 6.82 -5.13 -10.10
C ARG A 42 5.93 -4.02 -9.51
N CYS A 43 5.29 -4.31 -8.38
CA CYS A 43 4.55 -3.30 -7.64
C CYS A 43 5.48 -2.23 -7.07
N THR A 44 5.15 -0.96 -7.32
CA THR A 44 5.87 0.17 -6.73
C THR A 44 5.72 0.16 -5.21
N ARG A 45 6.84 0.35 -4.51
CA ARG A 45 6.88 0.55 -3.05
C ARG A 45 6.61 2.02 -2.75
N LEU A 46 5.33 2.37 -2.63
CA LEU A 46 4.92 3.76 -2.41
C LEU A 46 5.28 4.28 -1.02
N VAL A 47 5.14 3.43 -0.01
CA VAL A 47 5.30 3.81 1.38
C VAL A 47 6.69 3.40 1.84
N CYS A 48 7.39 4.34 2.45
CA CYS A 48 8.62 4.09 3.19
C CYS A 48 8.40 4.45 4.65
N VAL A 49 8.97 3.67 5.56
CA VAL A 49 8.92 3.93 7.00
C VAL A 49 10.16 4.76 7.35
N GLU A 50 9.94 6.02 7.67
CA GLU A 50 11.00 6.96 8.06
C GLU A 50 10.65 7.58 9.42
N ALA A 51 11.68 7.85 10.24
CA ALA A 51 11.49 8.49 11.53
C ALA A 51 10.94 9.92 11.36
N GLY A 52 10.01 10.33 12.22
CA GLY A 52 9.36 11.64 12.15
C GLY A 52 8.21 11.74 11.12
N ARG A 53 7.95 10.69 10.34
CA ARG A 53 6.82 10.66 9.41
C ARG A 53 5.52 10.35 10.16
N SER A 54 4.52 11.23 10.02
CA SER A 54 3.15 10.98 10.50
C SER A 54 2.26 10.45 9.38
N PHE A 55 1.20 9.72 9.75
CA PHE A 55 0.18 9.23 8.84
C PHE A 55 -1.16 9.13 9.56
N THR A 56 -2.26 9.30 8.82
CA THR A 56 -3.61 9.32 9.40
C THR A 56 -4.43 8.16 8.87
N ILE A 57 -4.96 7.34 9.79
CA ILE A 57 -5.83 6.20 9.44
C ILE A 57 -7.12 6.24 10.23
N GLN A 58 -8.16 5.67 9.63
CA GLN A 58 -9.41 5.40 10.32
C GLN A 58 -9.24 4.07 11.07
N VAL A 59 -9.32 4.12 12.40
CA VAL A 59 -9.12 2.95 13.25
C VAL A 59 -10.39 2.10 13.22
N THR A 60 -10.25 0.84 12.79
CA THR A 60 -11.31 -0.16 12.86
C THR A 60 -10.91 -1.28 13.83
N PRO A 61 -11.86 -2.03 14.45
CA PRO A 61 -11.53 -3.08 15.42
C PRO A 61 -10.57 -4.15 14.89
N GLN A 62 -10.60 -4.39 13.57
CA GLN A 62 -9.73 -5.34 12.89
C GLN A 62 -8.25 -4.94 12.96
N LEU A 63 -7.96 -3.64 13.10
CA LEU A 63 -6.60 -3.10 13.18
C LEU A 63 -6.04 -3.08 14.60
N SER A 64 -6.83 -3.44 15.61
CA SER A 64 -6.43 -3.38 17.03
C SER A 64 -5.12 -4.14 17.30
N LYS A 65 -4.99 -5.37 16.80
CA LYS A 65 -3.77 -6.19 16.95
C LYS A 65 -2.57 -5.58 16.23
N ASP A 66 -2.79 -5.06 15.02
CA ASP A 66 -1.73 -4.44 14.22
C ASP A 66 -1.21 -3.17 14.91
N ILE A 67 -2.09 -2.34 15.47
CA ILE A 67 -1.74 -1.14 16.23
C ILE A 67 -1.01 -1.51 17.52
N ALA A 68 -1.53 -2.47 18.30
CA ALA A 68 -0.91 -2.92 19.54
C ALA A 68 0.54 -3.41 19.33
N SER A 69 0.79 -4.11 18.22
CA SER A 69 2.13 -4.60 17.87
C SER A 69 3.14 -3.49 17.61
N VAL A 70 2.72 -2.30 17.17
CA VAL A 70 3.63 -1.18 16.83
C VAL A 70 3.52 -0.01 17.80
N ALA A 71 2.67 -0.09 18.82
CA ALA A 71 2.37 0.99 19.74
C ALA A 71 3.61 1.54 20.48
N LYS A 72 4.62 0.71 20.74
CA LYS A 72 5.88 1.13 21.38
C LYS A 72 6.72 2.11 20.54
N HIS A 73 6.41 2.25 19.26
CA HIS A 73 7.19 2.99 18.30
C HIS A 73 6.39 4.13 17.64
N LEU A 74 5.18 4.41 18.11
CA LEU A 74 4.29 5.42 17.55
C LEU A 74 3.76 6.31 18.66
N ASP A 75 3.72 7.61 18.38
CA ASP A 75 2.96 8.58 19.15
C ASP A 75 1.55 8.70 18.55
N PHE A 76 0.53 8.56 19.38
CA PHE A 76 -0.85 8.64 18.95
C PHE A 76 -1.40 10.04 19.16
N THR A 77 -1.99 10.60 18.10
CA THR A 77 -2.74 11.86 18.17
C THR A 77 -4.11 11.63 17.56
N VAL A 78 -5.16 12.12 18.24
CA VAL A 78 -6.52 12.06 17.72
C VAL A 78 -6.74 13.30 16.86
N ALA A 79 -7.06 13.09 15.58
CA ALA A 79 -7.48 14.18 14.71
C ALA A 79 -8.91 14.60 15.10
N ALA A 80 -9.08 15.89 15.40
CA ALA A 80 -10.37 16.50 15.72
C ALA A 80 -11.32 16.55 14.51
#